data_AF-A0A6J4XW88-F1
#
_entry.id   AF-A0A6J4XW88-F1
#
_cell.length_a   1.000
_cell.length_b   1.000
_cell.length_c   1.000
_cell.angle_alpha   90.00
_cell.angle_beta   90.00
_cell.angle_gamma   90.00
#
_symmetry.space_group_name_H-M   'P 1'
#
loop_
_entity.id
_entity.type
_entity.pdbx_description
1 polymer ?
#
loop_
_entity_poly.entity_id
_entity_poly.type
_entity_poly.pdbx_seq_one_letter_code
_entity_poly.pdbx_strand_id
1 'polypeptide(L)'
;MDAIKESGMVILMTAALEELIRRVKLADRPRVNVGTTVEEDIRLIWQKSRDKYYAAADLVYATDQKSIDEEVRELEGIILKYFNR
;
A
#
# COMPACT_ATOMS: atom_id res chain seq x y z
N MET A 1 -8.29 -14.95 -5.84
CA MET A 1 -7.34 -13.87 -6.20
C MET A 1 -7.55 -13.43 -7.64
N ASP A 2 -8.27 -14.23 -8.44
CA ASP A 2 -8.36 -14.09 -9.90
C ASP A 2 -9.25 -12.94 -10.37
N ALA A 3 -10.24 -12.52 -9.58
CA ALA A 3 -11.17 -11.45 -9.98
C ALA A 3 -10.53 -10.05 -10.16
N ILE A 4 -9.36 -9.79 -9.56
CA ILE A 4 -8.70 -8.47 -9.62
C ILE A 4 -7.60 -8.43 -10.69
N LYS A 5 -6.90 -9.55 -10.93
CA LYS A 5 -5.79 -9.62 -11.89
C LYS A 5 -6.24 -9.48 -13.34
N GLU A 6 -7.47 -9.83 -13.66
CA GLU A 6 -7.99 -9.80 -15.03
C GLU A 6 -8.73 -8.50 -15.39
N SER A 7 -8.91 -7.58 -14.42
CA SER A 7 -9.73 -6.37 -14.60
C SER A 7 -8.96 -5.04 -14.68
N GLY A 8 -7.64 -5.04 -14.50
CA GLY A 8 -6.84 -3.82 -14.52
C GLY A 8 -5.43 -4.00 -13.95
N MET A 9 -4.70 -2.90 -13.84
CA MET A 9 -3.38 -2.86 -13.23
C MET A 9 -3.48 -2.76 -11.70
N VAL A 10 -2.82 -3.66 -10.97
CA VAL A 10 -2.71 -3.64 -9.51
C VAL A 10 -1.39 -2.99 -9.10
N ILE A 11 -1.48 -1.82 -8.46
CA ILE A 11 -0.31 -1.11 -7.92
C ILE A 11 -0.28 -1.28 -6.39
N LEU A 12 0.81 -1.87 -5.90
CA LEU A 12 1.07 -1.96 -4.46
C LEU A 12 1.83 -0.73 -3.99
N MET A 13 1.17 0.11 -3.20
CA MET A 13 1.80 1.26 -2.54
C MET A 13 2.48 0.82 -1.24
N THR A 14 3.79 1.05 -1.15
CA THR A 14 4.62 0.71 0.00
C THR A 14 5.12 1.96 0.69
N ALA A 15 5.19 1.90 2.02
CA ALA A 15 5.75 2.93 2.87
C ALA A 15 6.54 2.28 4.00
N ALA A 16 7.47 3.03 4.58
CA ALA A 16 8.16 2.64 5.80
C ALA A 16 7.14 2.37 6.92
N LEU A 17 7.44 1.39 7.76
CA LEU A 17 6.55 0.95 8.83
C LEU A 17 6.25 2.11 9.80
N GLU A 18 7.25 2.92 10.08
CA GLU A 18 7.18 4.11 10.94
C GLU A 18 6.18 5.14 10.39
N GLU A 19 6.17 5.33 9.06
CA GLU A 19 5.25 6.24 8.39
C GLU A 19 3.82 5.69 8.40
N LEU A 20 3.64 4.37 8.22
CA LEU A 20 2.35 3.72 8.38
C LEU A 20 1.79 3.89 9.80
N ILE A 21 2.61 3.67 10.82
CA ILE A 21 2.24 3.87 12.23
C ILE A 21 1.80 5.32 12.45
N ARG A 22 2.57 6.29 11.96
CA ARG A 22 2.25 7.72 12.08
C ARG A 22 0.90 8.05 11.44
N ARG A 23 0.67 7.61 10.19
CA ARG A 23 -0.58 7.85 9.46
C ARG A 23 -1.79 7.21 10.13
N VAL A 24 -1.66 5.98 10.65
CA VAL A 24 -2.74 5.26 11.33
C VAL A 24 -3.11 5.90 12.67
N LYS A 25 -2.11 6.33 13.46
CA LYS A 25 -2.35 7.05 14.73
C LYS A 25 -3.13 8.34 14.53
N LEU A 26 -2.80 9.10 13.47
CA LEU A 26 -3.50 10.35 13.15
C LEU A 26 -4.96 10.13 12.73
N ALA A 27 -5.29 8.95 12.18
CA ALA A 27 -6.61 8.63 11.66
C ALA A 27 -7.52 7.87 12.66
N ASP A 28 -7.07 7.67 13.90
CA ASP A 28 -7.74 6.94 15.00
C ASP A 28 -8.48 5.65 14.56
N ARG A 29 -7.77 4.80 13.81
CA ARG A 29 -8.36 3.55 13.31
C ARG A 29 -8.53 2.52 14.44
N PRO A 30 -9.63 1.74 14.46
CA PRO A 30 -9.74 0.58 15.33
C PRO A 30 -8.67 -0.46 14.98
N ARG A 31 -8.28 -1.25 15.98
CA ARG A 31 -7.20 -2.24 15.86
C ARG A 31 -7.79 -3.53 15.30
N VAL A 32 -7.06 -4.18 14.40
CA VAL A 32 -7.51 -5.45 13.79
C VAL A 32 -7.26 -6.62 14.73
N ASN A 33 -6.09 -6.63 15.37
CA ASN A 33 -5.74 -7.61 16.39
C ASN A 33 -6.06 -7.02 17.77
N VAL A 34 -7.02 -7.62 18.48
CA VAL A 34 -7.44 -7.13 19.81
C VAL A 34 -6.31 -7.29 20.82
N GLY A 35 -6.10 -6.27 21.65
CA GLY A 35 -5.11 -6.29 22.72
C GLY A 35 -3.68 -5.91 22.31
N THR A 36 -3.45 -5.55 21.04
CA THR A 36 -2.14 -5.10 20.55
C THR A 36 -2.03 -3.57 20.55
N THR A 37 -0.80 -3.07 20.65
CA THR A 37 -0.48 -1.66 20.32
C THR A 37 -0.68 -1.41 18.82
N VAL A 38 -0.71 -0.13 18.40
CA VAL A 38 -0.84 0.23 16.97
C VAL A 38 0.36 -0.31 16.17
N GLU A 39 1.55 -0.24 16.75
CA GLU A 39 2.80 -0.72 16.18
C GLU A 39 2.79 -2.23 15.97
N GLU A 40 2.37 -2.99 17.00
CA GLU A 40 2.24 -4.44 16.92
C GLU A 40 1.16 -4.86 15.92
N ASP A 41 0.01 -4.15 15.92
CA ASP A 41 -1.09 -4.44 15.01
C ASP A 41 -0.64 -4.32 13.55
N ILE A 42 0.00 -3.21 13.20
CA ILE A 42 0.49 -2.96 11.84
C ILE A 42 1.57 -3.98 11.44
N ARG A 43 2.50 -4.30 12.36
CA ARG A 43 3.53 -5.33 12.10
C ARG A 43 2.90 -6.70 11.83
N LEU A 44 1.93 -7.10 12.65
CA LEU A 44 1.24 -8.39 12.50
C LEU A 44 0.43 -8.45 11.22
N ILE A 45 -0.29 -7.38 10.88
CA ILE A 45 -1.00 -7.27 9.61
C ILE A 45 -0.01 -7.46 8.47
N TRP A 46 1.07 -6.66 8.43
CA TRP A 46 2.05 -6.72 7.34
C TRP A 46 2.71 -8.09 7.22
N GLN A 47 3.15 -8.70 8.33
CA GLN A 47 3.74 -10.03 8.32
C GLN A 47 2.80 -11.10 7.75
N LYS A 48 1.49 -11.02 8.05
CA LYS A 48 0.50 -12.01 7.60
C LYS A 48 0.02 -11.79 6.17
N SER A 49 0.09 -10.56 5.64
CA SER A 49 -0.53 -10.20 4.36
C SER A 49 0.44 -9.77 3.26
N ARG A 50 1.70 -9.41 3.58
CA ARG A 50 2.67 -8.90 2.59
C ARG A 50 2.77 -9.79 1.35
N ASP A 51 2.87 -11.11 1.53
CA ASP A 51 3.08 -12.04 0.41
C ASP A 51 1.88 -12.03 -0.54
N LYS A 52 0.66 -11.84 0.00
CA LYS A 52 -0.56 -11.70 -0.80
C LYS A 52 -0.55 -10.41 -1.61
N TYR A 53 -0.10 -9.31 -1.02
CA TYR A 53 -0.02 -8.03 -1.71
C TYR A 53 1.02 -8.06 -2.82
N TYR A 54 2.23 -8.57 -2.55
CA TYR A 54 3.27 -8.69 -3.56
C TYR A 54 2.89 -9.64 -4.69
N ALA A 55 2.26 -10.78 -4.37
CA ALA A 55 1.81 -11.73 -5.39
C ALA A 55 0.68 -11.18 -6.29
N ALA A 56 -0.09 -10.20 -5.79
CA ALA A 56 -1.16 -9.55 -6.54
C ALA A 56 -0.68 -8.36 -7.38
N ALA A 57 0.47 -7.76 -7.05
CA ALA A 57 0.92 -6.50 -7.64
C ALA A 57 1.59 -6.70 -9.01
N ASP A 58 1.15 -5.92 -9.99
CA ASP A 58 1.85 -5.76 -11.27
C ASP A 58 3.02 -4.77 -11.14
N LEU A 59 2.88 -3.79 -10.22
CA LEU A 59 3.90 -2.79 -9.93
C LEU A 59 3.92 -2.46 -8.44
N VAL A 60 5.12 -2.28 -7.90
CA VAL A 60 5.34 -1.81 -6.53
C VAL A 60 5.79 -0.35 -6.59
N TYR A 61 5.09 0.51 -5.87
CA TYR A 61 5.34 1.96 -5.82
C TYR A 61 5.67 2.37 -4.38
N ALA A 62 6.81 2.99 -4.16
CA ALA A 62 7.19 3.51 -2.84
C ALA A 62 6.73 4.97 -2.67
N THR A 63 6.02 5.24 -1.57
CA THR A 63 5.44 6.55 -1.23
C THR A 63 6.31 7.33 -0.24
N ASP A 64 7.44 6.78 0.18
CA ASP A 64 8.29 7.41 1.18
C ASP A 64 8.93 8.69 0.64
N GLN A 65 8.93 9.74 1.46
CA GLN A 65 9.60 11.03 1.20
C GLN A 65 9.08 11.81 -0.01
N LYS A 66 7.90 11.50 -0.53
CA LYS A 66 7.26 12.23 -1.63
C LYS A 66 6.12 13.11 -1.14
N SER A 67 5.88 14.19 -1.88
CA SER A 67 4.65 14.98 -1.73
C SER A 67 3.49 14.29 -2.44
N ILE A 68 2.25 14.57 -2.02
CA ILE A 68 1.05 14.03 -2.68
C ILE A 68 1.05 14.40 -4.17
N ASP A 69 1.42 15.63 -4.53
CA ASP A 69 1.45 16.07 -5.93
C ASP A 69 2.50 15.32 -6.76
N GLU A 70 3.63 14.96 -6.16
CA GLU A 70 4.66 14.15 -6.80
C GLU A 70 4.19 12.71 -7.00
N GLU A 71 3.56 12.11 -5.97
CA GLU A 71 2.97 10.78 -6.07
C GLU A 71 1.93 10.70 -7.18
N VAL A 72 1.04 11.69 -7.26
CA VAL A 72 -0.01 11.75 -8.29
C VAL A 72 0.59 11.85 -9.69
N ARG A 73 1.56 12.75 -9.92
CA ARG A 73 2.20 12.90 -11.24
C ARG A 73 2.92 11.63 -11.69
N GLU A 74 3.63 10.98 -10.78
CA GLU A 74 4.36 9.74 -11.10
C GLU A 74 3.39 8.60 -11.42
N LEU A 75 2.35 8.41 -10.60
CA LEU A 75 1.34 7.38 -10.81
C LEU A 75 0.56 7.60 -12.11
N GLU A 76 0.17 8.83 -12.41
CA GLU A 76 -0.50 9.17 -13.67
C GLU A 76 0.39 8.79 -14.87
N GLY A 77 1.68 9.13 -14.83
CA GLY A 77 2.62 8.76 -15.87
C GLY A 77 2.82 7.25 -16.02
N ILE A 78 2.82 6.49 -14.92
CA ILE A 78 2.89 5.02 -14.93
C ILE A 78 1.62 4.43 -15.56
N ILE A 79 0.46 4.89 -15.12
CA ILE A 79 -0.85 4.39 -15.55
C ILE A 79 -1.08 4.67 -17.04
N LEU A 80 -0.81 5.89 -17.51
CA LEU A 80 -0.96 6.25 -18.93
C LEU A 80 -0.04 5.41 -19.83
N LYS A 81 1.20 5.14 -19.38
CA LYS A 81 2.12 4.25 -20.12
C LYS A 81 1.65 2.80 -20.16
N TYR A 82 0.97 2.34 -19.11
CA TYR A 82 0.42 0.98 -19.06
C TYR A 82 -0.72 0.80 -20.05
N PHE A 83 -1.64 1.77 -20.15
CA PHE A 83 -2.82 1.67 -21.03
C PHE A 83 -2.59 2.11 -22.47
N ASN A 84 -1.51 2.85 -22.77
CA ASN A 84 -1.11 3.21 -24.14
C ASN A 84 -0.25 2.13 -24.83
N ARG A 85 -0.11 0.95 -24.23
CA ARG A 85 0.51 -0.24 -24.83
C ARG A 85 -0.55 -1.13 -25.46
#